data_AF-A0A0G4K4U6-F1
#
_entry.id   AF-A0A0G4K4U6-F1
#
_cell.length_a   1.000
_cell.length_b   1.000
_cell.length_c   1.000
_cell.angle_alpha   90.00
_cell.angle_beta   90.00
_cell.angle_gamma   90.00
#
_symmetry.space_group_name_H-M   'P 1'
#
loop_
_entity.id
_entity.type
_entity.pdbx_description
1 polymer ?
#
loop_
_entity_poly.entity_id
_entity_poly.type
_entity_poly.pdbx_seq_one_letter_code
_entity_poly.pdbx_strand_id
1 'polypeptide(L)'
;MMKKLFLFTLLVASFLVISCSNGPTNPTNGSTTKPTTEEYKANGISSIYANSSYKFFSMDGETYAITIKDGAITGLQQGTVKVDLTKADIYSKNLEGDAVGNIPRVYLIYNNELKGSLMIKNNRIGVNIIKNDGTQIEGIIAEDLPESSKIPQTLYGPWEGTQTATGEKITLNIDAKLVSMIYKDLDIKIPNLFFESTQQNTYEVIGYSYTGTSMVLDENGAGTLTIHFKKNEITKIDPVIQDGKVTGAQDNSHSGGVITLPVLSKK
;
A
#
# COMPACT_ATOMS: atom_id res chain seq x y z
N MET A 1 15.09 -11.00 -79.53
CA MET A 1 15.80 -11.54 -78.35
C MET A 1 16.23 -10.35 -77.50
N MET A 2 15.78 -10.25 -76.24
CA MET A 2 15.87 -9.04 -75.37
C MET A 2 15.17 -7.79 -75.98
N LYS A 3 14.69 -6.78 -75.24
CA LYS A 3 15.04 -6.30 -73.89
C LYS A 3 13.77 -5.93 -73.08
N LYS A 4 13.70 -6.34 -71.82
CA LYS A 4 12.85 -5.74 -70.77
C LYS A 4 13.74 -5.46 -69.55
N LEU A 5 14.26 -4.24 -69.41
CA LEU A 5 14.70 -3.68 -68.13
C LEU A 5 14.96 -2.18 -68.30
N PHE A 6 13.90 -1.37 -68.24
CA PHE A 6 13.96 0.09 -68.38
C PHE A 6 13.48 0.77 -67.10
N LEU A 7 14.03 0.38 -65.95
CA LEU A 7 13.71 1.03 -64.65
C LEU A 7 14.76 0.76 -63.55
N PHE A 8 16.07 0.88 -63.85
CA PHE A 8 17.13 0.73 -62.83
C PHE A 8 18.16 1.88 -62.79
N THR A 9 18.14 2.80 -63.75
CA THR A 9 19.12 3.91 -63.85
C THR A 9 18.72 5.20 -63.15
N LEU A 10 17.49 5.31 -62.60
CA LEU A 10 17.00 6.55 -61.98
C LEU A 10 17.27 6.64 -60.46
N LEU A 11 17.65 5.54 -59.79
CA LEU A 11 17.76 5.49 -58.32
C LEU A 11 19.16 5.85 -57.76
N VAL A 12 20.17 5.97 -58.62
CA VAL A 12 21.59 6.11 -58.22
C VAL A 12 22.13 7.55 -58.40
N ALA A 13 21.32 8.46 -58.95
CA ALA A 13 21.75 9.81 -59.34
C ALA A 13 21.56 10.90 -58.25
N SER A 14 21.13 10.55 -57.04
CA SER A 14 20.87 11.50 -55.94
C SER A 14 21.99 11.58 -54.88
N PHE A 15 23.12 10.90 -55.09
CA PHE A 15 24.31 11.05 -54.25
C PHE A 15 25.36 11.95 -54.91
N LEU A 16 25.88 12.90 -54.11
CA LEU A 16 27.06 13.77 -54.31
C LEU A 16 26.90 15.05 -55.16
N VAL A 17 26.75 16.21 -54.47
CA VAL A 17 27.58 17.46 -54.58
C VAL A 17 27.44 18.24 -53.23
N ILE A 18 28.38 18.12 -52.27
CA ILE A 18 29.49 19.07 -51.92
C ILE A 18 28.99 20.44 -51.37
N SER A 19 28.98 20.74 -50.05
CA SER A 19 30.04 21.10 -49.05
C SER A 19 30.46 22.59 -48.99
N CYS A 20 30.39 23.25 -47.83
CA CYS A 20 31.49 23.77 -46.96
C CYS A 20 30.94 24.76 -45.88
N SER A 21 31.62 25.18 -44.79
CA SER A 21 32.75 24.65 -44.00
C SER A 21 33.05 25.52 -42.74
N ASN A 22 33.07 24.92 -41.52
CA ASN A 22 33.60 25.42 -40.22
C ASN A 22 32.93 26.67 -39.56
N GLY A 23 32.82 26.81 -38.23
CA GLY A 23 33.46 26.11 -37.10
C GLY A 23 32.57 25.84 -35.86
N PRO A 24 33.13 25.67 -34.64
CA PRO A 24 32.84 24.47 -33.85
C PRO A 24 31.90 24.61 -32.63
N THR A 25 31.12 23.56 -32.38
CA THR A 25 30.80 23.03 -31.04
C THR A 25 30.32 21.58 -31.18
N ASN A 26 30.95 20.63 -30.48
CA ASN A 26 30.39 19.28 -30.34
C ASN A 26 29.08 19.36 -29.55
N PRO A 27 28.04 18.64 -30.00
CA PRO A 27 27.72 17.42 -29.27
C PRO A 27 27.64 16.19 -30.18
N THR A 28 28.25 15.10 -29.73
CA THR A 28 28.11 13.78 -30.32
C THR A 28 26.68 13.28 -30.18
N ASN A 29 25.93 13.23 -31.30
CA ASN A 29 24.70 12.46 -31.40
C ASN A 29 25.04 10.95 -31.41
N GLY A 30 25.36 10.42 -30.23
CA GLY A 30 25.54 9.00 -29.97
C GLY A 30 24.40 8.47 -29.11
N SER A 31 23.82 7.35 -29.53
CA SER A 31 22.70 6.64 -28.90
C SER A 31 21.32 7.32 -29.01
N THR A 32 20.50 6.77 -29.91
CA THR A 32 19.04 6.77 -29.77
C THR A 32 18.61 5.85 -28.63
N THR A 33 19.03 6.16 -27.41
CA THR A 33 18.41 5.60 -26.20
C THR A 33 17.04 6.24 -26.06
N LYS A 34 16.03 5.58 -26.65
CA LYS A 34 14.66 5.60 -26.15
C LYS A 34 14.77 5.55 -24.62
N PRO A 35 14.12 6.44 -23.85
CA PRO A 35 14.22 6.39 -22.40
C PRO A 35 13.83 4.97 -22.00
N THR A 36 14.72 4.28 -21.30
CA THR A 36 14.41 2.98 -20.71
C THR A 36 13.27 3.23 -19.75
N THR A 37 12.04 2.92 -20.19
CA THR A 37 10.95 2.62 -19.28
C THR A 37 11.48 1.54 -18.37
N GLU A 38 11.82 1.94 -17.14
CA GLU A 38 12.37 1.00 -16.16
C GLU A 38 11.32 -0.11 -16.00
N GLU A 39 11.69 -1.31 -16.43
CA GLU A 39 10.82 -2.48 -16.34
C GLU A 39 10.77 -2.94 -14.89
N TYR A 40 9.59 -3.36 -14.44
CA TYR A 40 9.46 -4.01 -13.14
C TYR A 40 10.26 -5.31 -13.15
N LYS A 41 11.07 -5.50 -12.10
CA LYS A 41 11.93 -6.67 -11.92
C LYS A 41 11.81 -7.15 -10.48
N ALA A 42 11.90 -8.46 -10.29
CA ALA A 42 12.00 -9.04 -8.96
C ALA A 42 13.39 -8.74 -8.39
N ASN A 43 13.46 -7.78 -7.47
CA ASN A 43 14.69 -7.24 -6.90
C ASN A 43 14.71 -7.27 -5.37
N GLY A 44 13.60 -7.64 -4.73
CA GLY A 44 13.49 -7.64 -3.28
C GLY A 44 13.21 -6.27 -2.69
N ILE A 45 12.90 -6.25 -1.39
CA ILE A 45 12.91 -5.02 -0.61
C ILE A 45 14.36 -4.51 -0.42
N SER A 46 14.58 -3.19 -0.45
CA SER A 46 15.91 -2.61 -0.28
C SER A 46 16.63 -3.09 0.99
N SER A 47 17.96 -3.25 0.89
CA SER A 47 18.82 -3.61 2.02
C SER A 47 18.87 -2.54 3.11
N ILE A 48 18.37 -1.32 2.89
CA ILE A 48 18.25 -0.32 3.97
C ILE A 48 17.26 -0.74 5.07
N TYR A 49 16.37 -1.69 4.77
CA TYR A 49 15.42 -2.27 5.72
C TYR A 49 15.95 -3.57 6.36
N ALA A 50 17.13 -4.05 5.97
CA ALA A 50 17.79 -5.18 6.61
C ALA A 50 18.54 -4.72 7.87
N ASN A 51 18.59 -5.59 8.89
CA ASN A 51 19.23 -5.41 10.21
C ASN A 51 18.45 -4.59 11.26
N SER A 52 17.22 -4.18 10.98
CA SER A 52 16.30 -3.62 11.98
C SER A 52 15.47 -4.70 12.68
N SER A 53 15.13 -4.48 13.95
CA SER A 53 14.29 -5.39 14.77
C SER A 53 12.80 -5.23 14.44
N TYR A 54 12.45 -5.40 13.16
CA TYR A 54 11.08 -5.23 12.68
C TYR A 54 10.12 -6.27 13.25
N LYS A 55 8.93 -5.80 13.63
CA LYS A 55 7.75 -6.58 14.01
C LYS A 55 6.67 -6.37 12.95
N PHE A 56 5.81 -7.36 12.75
CA PHE A 56 4.58 -7.23 11.99
C PHE A 56 3.39 -7.20 12.95
N PHE A 57 2.76 -6.04 13.06
CA PHE A 57 1.53 -5.82 13.77
C PHE A 57 0.38 -6.13 12.81
N SER A 58 -0.38 -7.19 13.06
CA SER A 58 -1.32 -7.76 12.09
C SER A 58 -2.77 -7.34 12.37
N MET A 59 -3.62 -7.41 11.35
CA MET A 59 -5.03 -7.01 11.42
C MET A 59 -5.90 -7.87 12.35
N ASP A 60 -5.40 -9.00 12.83
CA ASP A 60 -6.05 -9.81 13.88
C ASP A 60 -5.81 -9.28 15.31
N GLY A 61 -4.95 -8.28 15.47
CA GLY A 61 -4.56 -7.70 16.76
C GLY A 61 -3.34 -8.36 17.41
N GLU A 62 -2.70 -9.33 16.76
CA GLU A 62 -1.46 -9.96 17.22
C GLU A 62 -0.21 -9.24 16.67
N THR A 63 0.94 -9.52 17.27
CA THR A 63 2.25 -9.00 16.83
C THR A 63 3.23 -10.15 16.63
N TYR A 64 3.80 -10.22 15.44
CA TYR A 64 4.70 -11.29 15.01
C TYR A 64 6.11 -10.75 14.80
N ALA A 65 7.12 -11.52 15.22
CA ALA A 65 8.50 -11.23 14.88
C ALA A 65 8.73 -11.55 13.39
N ILE A 66 9.36 -10.63 12.65
CA ILE A 66 9.72 -10.85 11.25
C ILE A 66 11.23 -10.73 11.03
N THR A 67 11.69 -11.10 9.85
CA THR A 67 13.07 -10.86 9.43
C THR A 67 13.07 -10.30 8.02
N ILE A 68 13.69 -9.13 7.84
CA ILE A 68 14.00 -8.55 6.54
C ILE A 68 15.49 -8.77 6.27
N LYS A 69 15.80 -9.56 5.23
CA LYS A 69 17.18 -9.91 4.90
C LYS A 69 17.32 -10.34 3.43
N ASP A 70 18.42 -9.97 2.78
CA ASP A 70 18.77 -10.40 1.41
C ASP A 70 17.68 -10.11 0.34
N GLY A 71 16.84 -9.09 0.60
CA GLY A 71 15.69 -8.71 -0.22
C GLY A 71 14.40 -9.51 0.04
N ALA A 72 14.40 -10.42 1.01
CA ALA A 72 13.25 -11.21 1.45
C ALA A 72 12.65 -10.67 2.77
N ILE A 73 11.40 -11.04 3.04
CA ILE A 73 10.67 -10.78 4.29
C ILE A 73 10.04 -12.09 4.77
N THR A 74 10.42 -12.57 5.95
CA THR A 74 9.86 -13.81 6.54
C THR A 74 9.16 -13.53 7.87
N GLY A 75 8.17 -14.35 8.21
CA GLY A 75 7.38 -14.24 9.45
C GLY A 75 6.08 -13.45 9.34
N LEU A 76 5.62 -13.06 8.14
CA LEU A 76 4.33 -12.38 8.00
C LEU A 76 3.20 -13.37 8.31
N GLN A 77 2.36 -13.04 9.29
CA GLN A 77 1.31 -13.93 9.78
C GLN A 77 0.06 -13.15 10.19
N GLN A 78 -1.10 -13.75 9.94
CA GLN A 78 -2.41 -13.28 10.42
C GLN A 78 -3.24 -14.51 10.78
N GLY A 79 -3.47 -14.71 12.07
CA GLY A 79 -4.10 -15.91 12.63
C GLY A 79 -3.30 -17.16 12.26
N THR A 80 -3.94 -18.04 11.48
CA THR A 80 -3.33 -19.28 10.95
C THR A 80 -2.70 -19.12 9.56
N VAL A 81 -2.89 -17.98 8.89
CA VAL A 81 -2.32 -17.72 7.57
C VAL A 81 -0.90 -17.17 7.76
N LYS A 82 0.08 -17.78 7.10
CA LYS A 82 1.47 -17.32 7.06
C LYS A 82 1.92 -17.13 5.62
N VAL A 83 2.72 -16.09 5.39
CA VAL A 83 3.42 -15.81 4.13
C VAL A 83 4.88 -15.48 4.42
N ASP A 84 5.78 -16.11 3.68
CA ASP A 84 7.19 -15.73 3.61
C ASP A 84 7.46 -15.24 2.18
N LEU A 85 7.92 -14.00 2.01
CA LEU A 85 8.24 -13.39 0.73
C LEU A 85 9.73 -13.52 0.44
N THR A 86 10.09 -14.14 -0.67
CA THR A 86 11.46 -14.16 -1.17
C THR A 86 11.75 -12.90 -2.00
N LYS A 87 13.03 -12.68 -2.32
CA LYS A 87 13.46 -11.66 -3.29
C LYS A 87 12.76 -11.77 -4.66
N ALA A 88 12.31 -12.98 -5.04
CA ALA A 88 11.64 -13.22 -6.31
C ALA A 88 10.17 -12.75 -6.33
N ASP A 89 9.56 -12.58 -5.16
CA ASP A 89 8.13 -12.25 -5.01
C ASP A 89 7.87 -10.73 -4.91
N ILE A 90 8.94 -9.95 -4.73
CA ILE A 90 8.90 -8.50 -4.47
C ILE A 90 9.49 -7.76 -5.67
N TYR A 91 8.65 -6.96 -6.33
CA TYR A 91 8.93 -6.28 -7.58
C TYR A 91 8.91 -4.76 -7.41
N SER A 92 9.86 -4.10 -8.07
CA SER A 92 9.82 -2.66 -8.35
C SER A 92 10.67 -2.35 -9.58
N LYS A 93 10.61 -1.11 -10.06
CA LYS A 93 11.56 -0.56 -11.03
C LYS A 93 12.82 -0.11 -10.30
N ASN A 94 12.61 0.62 -9.19
CA ASN A 94 13.63 1.19 -8.32
C ASN A 94 13.81 0.36 -7.05
N LEU A 95 15.05 0.03 -6.68
CA LEU A 95 15.33 -0.85 -5.52
C LEU A 95 14.75 -0.33 -4.19
N GLU A 96 14.50 0.97 -4.09
CA GLU A 96 13.91 1.67 -2.93
C GLU A 96 12.37 1.64 -2.88
N GLY A 97 11.72 1.00 -3.86
CA GLY A 97 10.29 1.09 -4.15
C GLY A 97 9.98 2.22 -5.14
N ASP A 98 8.80 2.15 -5.76
CA ASP A 98 8.36 3.09 -6.79
C ASP A 98 7.31 4.08 -6.26
N ALA A 99 7.25 5.28 -6.85
CA ALA A 99 6.18 6.23 -6.57
C ALA A 99 4.92 5.86 -7.37
N VAL A 100 3.78 5.73 -6.67
CA VAL A 100 2.47 5.41 -7.26
C VAL A 100 1.46 6.44 -6.77
N GLY A 101 1.02 7.33 -7.67
CA GLY A 101 0.16 8.46 -7.31
C GLY A 101 0.80 9.35 -6.24
N ASN A 102 0.11 9.51 -5.10
CA ASN A 102 0.60 10.27 -3.95
C ASN A 102 1.43 9.43 -2.95
N ILE A 103 1.69 8.15 -3.25
CA ILE A 103 2.45 7.23 -2.39
C ILE A 103 3.89 7.20 -2.89
N PRO A 104 4.89 7.67 -2.13
CA PRO A 104 6.24 7.89 -2.67
C PRO A 104 7.06 6.61 -2.84
N ARG A 105 6.72 5.51 -2.15
CA ARG A 105 7.47 4.25 -2.15
C ARG A 105 6.54 3.05 -1.99
N VAL A 106 6.43 2.24 -3.03
CA VAL A 106 5.66 1.00 -3.08
C VAL A 106 6.49 -0.11 -3.69
N TYR A 107 6.47 -1.30 -3.10
CA TYR A 107 6.86 -2.54 -3.78
C TYR A 107 5.59 -3.32 -4.11
N LEU A 108 5.59 -3.98 -5.27
CA LEU A 108 4.54 -4.87 -5.69
C LEU A 108 4.87 -6.30 -5.26
N ILE A 109 3.87 -7.01 -4.73
CA ILE A 109 3.98 -8.43 -4.39
C ILE A 109 3.28 -9.23 -5.48
N TYR A 110 3.98 -10.19 -6.07
CA TYR A 110 3.39 -11.09 -7.06
C TYR A 110 4.13 -12.43 -7.16
N ASN A 111 3.39 -13.52 -7.12
CA ASN A 111 3.83 -14.83 -7.61
C ASN A 111 2.59 -15.68 -8.00
N ASN A 112 2.76 -17.00 -8.15
CA ASN A 112 1.66 -17.90 -8.52
C ASN A 112 0.56 -18.05 -7.44
N GLU A 113 0.81 -17.65 -6.20
CA GLU A 113 -0.11 -17.79 -5.05
C GLU A 113 -0.54 -16.45 -4.43
N LEU A 114 0.24 -15.39 -4.63
CA LEU A 114 0.17 -14.11 -3.92
C LEU A 114 0.06 -12.93 -4.88
N LYS A 115 -0.70 -11.90 -4.48
CA LYS A 115 -0.67 -10.57 -5.08
C LYS A 115 -0.82 -9.46 -4.02
N GLY A 116 -0.34 -8.26 -4.31
CA GLY A 116 -0.62 -7.07 -3.50
C GLY A 116 0.57 -6.09 -3.46
N SER A 117 0.80 -5.45 -2.32
CA SER A 117 1.88 -4.46 -2.17
C SER A 117 2.39 -4.28 -0.74
N LEU A 118 3.59 -3.70 -0.66
CA LEU A 118 4.21 -3.12 0.52
C LEU A 118 4.35 -1.61 0.30
N MET A 119 3.79 -0.78 1.18
CA MET A 119 3.77 0.68 1.03
C MET A 119 4.52 1.36 2.18
N ILE A 120 5.51 2.21 1.89
CA ILE A 120 6.37 2.82 2.91
C ILE A 120 6.02 4.28 3.15
N LYS A 121 5.83 4.64 4.42
CA LYS A 121 5.68 6.03 4.90
C LYS A 121 6.13 6.14 6.35
N ASN A 122 6.91 7.18 6.68
CA ASN A 122 7.33 7.50 8.05
C ASN A 122 7.94 6.31 8.81
N ASN A 123 8.84 5.57 8.17
CA ASN A 123 9.50 4.35 8.67
C ASN A 123 8.57 3.16 9.02
N ARG A 124 7.28 3.25 8.69
CA ARG A 124 6.30 2.16 8.75
C ARG A 124 6.08 1.60 7.34
N ILE A 125 5.88 0.28 7.22
CA ILE A 125 5.53 -0.37 5.96
C ILE A 125 4.13 -0.99 6.10
N GLY A 126 3.15 -0.45 5.37
CA GLY A 126 1.84 -1.08 5.25
C GLY A 126 1.94 -2.34 4.39
N VAL A 127 1.31 -3.42 4.84
CA VAL A 127 1.25 -4.70 4.12
C VAL A 127 -0.18 -4.92 3.63
N ASN A 128 -0.35 -5.21 2.35
CA ASN A 128 -1.60 -5.73 1.80
C ASN A 128 -1.25 -6.88 0.85
N ILE A 129 -1.47 -8.12 1.27
CA ILE A 129 -1.21 -9.31 0.46
C ILE A 129 -2.46 -10.19 0.45
N ILE A 130 -2.90 -10.57 -0.75
CA ILE A 130 -4.05 -11.42 -0.99
C ILE A 130 -3.56 -12.73 -1.62
N LYS A 131 -3.97 -13.86 -1.05
CA LYS A 131 -3.72 -15.19 -1.57
C LYS A 131 -4.77 -15.58 -2.60
N ASN A 132 -4.47 -16.53 -3.49
CA ASN A 132 -5.44 -17.06 -4.48
C ASN A 132 -6.72 -17.65 -3.86
N ASP A 133 -6.66 -18.16 -2.63
CA ASP A 133 -7.79 -18.66 -1.86
C ASP A 133 -8.68 -17.53 -1.26
N GLY A 134 -8.32 -16.28 -1.48
CA GLY A 134 -9.00 -15.09 -0.98
C GLY A 134 -8.59 -14.67 0.43
N THR A 135 -7.79 -15.48 1.15
CA THR A 135 -7.25 -15.10 2.46
C THR A 135 -6.21 -13.99 2.33
N GLN A 136 -6.01 -13.24 3.42
CA GLN A 136 -5.26 -11.98 3.39
C GLN A 136 -4.25 -11.91 4.53
N ILE A 137 -3.13 -11.25 4.27
CA ILE A 137 -2.18 -10.76 5.25
C ILE A 137 -2.20 -9.23 5.13
N GLU A 138 -2.76 -8.56 6.13
CA GLU A 138 -2.83 -7.11 6.23
C GLU A 138 -2.27 -6.62 7.58
N GLY A 139 -1.59 -5.48 7.57
CA GLY A 139 -1.05 -4.90 8.80
C GLY A 139 0.05 -3.87 8.58
N ILE A 140 0.88 -3.67 9.61
CA ILE A 140 1.97 -2.70 9.63
C ILE A 140 3.26 -3.39 10.07
N ILE A 141 4.34 -3.18 9.32
CA ILE A 141 5.71 -3.48 9.73
C ILE A 141 6.33 -2.21 10.33
N ALA A 142 6.83 -2.30 11.56
CA ALA A 142 7.59 -1.25 12.25
C ALA A 142 8.53 -1.88 13.29
N GLU A 143 9.60 -1.19 13.71
CA GLU A 143 10.45 -1.67 14.82
C GLU A 143 9.66 -1.69 16.12
N ASP A 144 8.93 -0.60 16.38
CA ASP A 144 7.85 -0.58 17.35
C ASP A 144 6.75 0.40 16.93
N LEU A 145 5.60 0.30 17.60
CA LEU A 145 4.57 1.34 17.57
C LEU A 145 4.67 2.13 18.89
N PRO A 146 4.65 3.48 18.85
CA PRO A 146 4.78 4.30 20.05
C PRO A 146 3.56 4.11 20.96
N GLU A 147 3.71 4.42 22.25
CA GLU A 147 2.61 4.38 23.23
C GLU A 147 1.41 5.28 22.86
N SER A 148 1.61 6.27 21.97
CA SER A 148 0.54 7.10 21.38
C SER A 148 -0.28 6.38 20.31
N SER A 149 0.22 5.28 19.74
CA SER A 149 -0.49 4.39 18.82
C SER A 149 -1.30 3.32 19.57
N LYS A 150 -2.11 3.71 20.55
CA LYS A 150 -3.18 2.86 21.11
C LYS A 150 -4.25 3.69 21.82
N ILE A 151 -5.45 3.14 21.87
CA ILE A 151 -6.55 3.66 22.69
C ILE A 151 -6.26 3.41 24.18
N PRO A 152 -6.38 4.43 25.05
CA PRO A 152 -6.24 4.28 26.50
C PRO A 152 -7.20 3.25 27.12
N GLN A 153 -6.72 2.51 28.11
CA GLN A 153 -7.50 1.49 28.84
C GLN A 153 -8.75 2.05 29.52
N THR A 154 -8.78 3.34 29.86
CA THR A 154 -9.95 4.03 30.42
C THR A 154 -11.16 4.01 29.48
N LEU A 155 -10.94 3.86 28.17
CA LEU A 155 -11.97 3.83 27.14
C LEU A 155 -12.40 2.39 26.78
N TYR A 156 -11.77 1.36 27.35
CA TYR A 156 -12.12 -0.03 27.09
C TYR A 156 -13.51 -0.38 27.62
N GLY A 157 -14.14 -1.35 26.97
CA GLY A 157 -15.49 -1.82 27.22
C GLY A 157 -16.45 -1.54 26.07
N PRO A 158 -17.74 -1.87 26.25
CA PRO A 158 -18.78 -1.61 25.28
C PRO A 158 -19.24 -0.14 25.30
N TRP A 159 -19.41 0.39 24.10
CA TRP A 159 -20.04 1.68 23.80
C TRP A 159 -21.29 1.44 22.97
N GLU A 160 -22.39 2.08 23.34
CA GLU A 160 -23.69 1.88 22.69
C GLU A 160 -24.27 3.22 22.21
N GLY A 161 -24.93 3.20 21.05
CA GLY A 161 -25.66 4.35 20.52
C GLY A 161 -26.80 3.90 19.61
N THR A 162 -27.66 4.83 19.22
CA THR A 162 -28.84 4.54 18.37
C THR A 162 -28.86 5.48 17.18
N GLN A 163 -28.98 4.93 15.97
CA GLN A 163 -29.05 5.70 14.74
C GLN A 163 -30.42 6.38 14.62
N THR A 164 -30.47 7.70 14.78
CA THR A 164 -31.72 8.49 14.85
C THR A 164 -32.68 8.25 13.67
N ALA A 165 -32.15 8.01 12.47
CA ALA A 165 -32.95 7.81 11.26
C ALA A 165 -33.59 6.41 11.12
N THR A 166 -33.07 5.38 11.81
CA THR A 166 -33.51 3.98 11.66
C THR A 166 -33.91 3.32 12.97
N GLY A 167 -33.58 3.90 14.13
CA GLY A 167 -33.71 3.25 15.43
C GLY A 167 -32.73 2.08 15.65
N GLU A 168 -31.80 1.86 14.72
CA GLU A 168 -30.82 0.77 14.77
C GLU A 168 -29.83 1.01 15.92
N LYS A 169 -29.72 0.04 16.84
CA LYS A 169 -28.74 0.07 17.91
C LYS A 169 -27.37 -0.36 17.37
N ILE A 170 -26.35 0.43 17.66
CA ILE A 170 -24.97 0.16 17.32
C ILE A 170 -24.21 -0.13 18.61
N THR A 171 -23.30 -1.11 18.54
CA THR A 171 -22.42 -1.46 19.66
C THR A 171 -21.00 -1.58 19.15
N LEU A 172 -20.11 -0.81 19.76
CA LEU A 172 -18.67 -0.86 19.56
C LEU A 172 -18.06 -1.47 20.83
N ASN A 173 -17.13 -2.40 20.69
CA ASN A 173 -16.31 -2.89 21.78
C ASN A 173 -14.85 -2.48 21.57
N ILE A 174 -14.27 -1.82 22.57
CA ILE A 174 -12.85 -1.47 22.63
C ILE A 174 -12.19 -2.38 23.67
N ASP A 175 -11.19 -3.14 23.28
CA ASP A 175 -10.39 -3.96 24.20
C ASP A 175 -8.88 -3.86 23.92
N ALA A 176 -8.07 -4.66 24.63
CA ALA A 176 -6.62 -4.62 24.52
C ALA A 176 -6.07 -5.00 23.14
N LYS A 177 -6.82 -5.75 22.33
CA LYS A 177 -6.42 -6.20 20.99
C LYS A 177 -7.13 -5.42 19.88
N LEU A 178 -8.44 -5.24 19.98
CA LEU A 178 -9.28 -4.75 18.89
C LEU A 178 -10.21 -3.60 19.30
N VAL A 179 -10.44 -2.71 18.35
CA VAL A 179 -11.66 -1.90 18.25
C VAL A 179 -12.57 -2.63 17.26
N SER A 180 -13.76 -3.04 17.72
CA SER A 180 -14.64 -3.91 16.95
C SER A 180 -16.10 -3.42 16.97
N MET A 181 -16.79 -3.56 15.85
CA MET A 181 -18.20 -3.17 15.70
C MET A 181 -18.87 -3.98 14.60
N ILE A 182 -20.14 -4.32 14.80
CA ILE A 182 -21.03 -4.76 13.72
C ILE A 182 -21.95 -3.57 13.38
N TYR A 183 -21.94 -3.16 12.10
CA TYR A 183 -22.84 -2.13 11.57
C TYR A 183 -23.46 -2.62 10.27
N LYS A 184 -24.76 -2.93 10.29
CA LYS A 184 -25.44 -3.68 9.21
C LYS A 184 -24.65 -4.96 8.90
N ASP A 185 -24.39 -5.24 7.62
CA ASP A 185 -23.63 -6.41 7.17
C ASP A 185 -22.10 -6.25 7.31
N LEU A 186 -21.61 -5.26 8.05
CA LEU A 186 -20.18 -4.94 8.18
C LEU A 186 -19.64 -5.30 9.56
N ASP A 187 -18.83 -6.35 9.61
CA ASP A 187 -17.96 -6.69 10.73
C ASP A 187 -16.65 -5.89 10.58
N ILE A 188 -16.50 -4.84 11.40
CA ILE A 188 -15.35 -3.94 11.39
C ILE A 188 -14.49 -4.28 12.58
N LYS A 189 -13.24 -4.66 12.32
CA LYS A 189 -12.21 -4.99 13.32
C LYS A 189 -10.93 -4.28 12.94
N ILE A 190 -10.42 -3.44 13.83
CA ILE A 190 -9.16 -2.71 13.66
C ILE A 190 -8.32 -2.96 14.92
N PRO A 191 -7.05 -3.35 14.81
CA PRO A 191 -6.15 -3.44 15.96
C PRO A 191 -6.17 -2.15 16.79
N ASN A 192 -6.31 -2.28 18.11
CA ASN A 192 -6.24 -1.15 19.02
C ASN A 192 -4.91 -0.40 18.86
N LEU A 193 -3.82 -1.15 18.63
CA LEU A 193 -2.48 -0.61 18.34
C LEU A 193 -2.38 0.19 17.03
N PHE A 194 -3.43 0.24 16.21
CA PHE A 194 -3.44 1.06 14.99
C PHE A 194 -4.07 2.45 15.20
N PHE A 195 -4.47 2.83 16.41
CA PHE A 195 -5.05 4.15 16.66
C PHE A 195 -4.02 5.11 17.27
N GLU A 196 -3.54 6.07 16.48
CA GLU A 196 -2.57 7.09 16.90
C GLU A 196 -3.27 8.37 17.35
N SER A 197 -2.95 8.86 18.55
CA SER A 197 -3.45 10.14 19.03
C SER A 197 -2.84 11.29 18.23
N THR A 198 -3.67 12.06 17.52
CA THR A 198 -3.22 13.18 16.66
C THR A 198 -3.50 14.54 17.27
N GLN A 199 -4.57 14.66 18.05
CA GLN A 199 -4.96 15.86 18.80
C GLN A 199 -5.57 15.46 20.13
N GLN A 200 -5.78 16.42 21.03
CA GLN A 200 -6.50 16.19 22.28
C GLN A 200 -7.87 15.57 21.95
N ASN A 201 -8.16 14.41 22.55
CA ASN A 201 -9.39 13.63 22.36
C ASN A 201 -9.62 13.01 20.96
N THR A 202 -8.66 13.07 20.02
CA THR A 202 -8.77 12.46 18.68
C THR A 202 -7.72 11.38 18.44
N TYR A 203 -8.17 10.23 17.91
CA TYR A 203 -7.36 9.09 17.53
C TYR A 203 -7.64 8.72 16.06
N GLU A 204 -6.60 8.62 15.25
CA GLU A 204 -6.70 8.29 13.81
C GLU A 204 -6.05 6.94 13.52
N VAL A 205 -6.61 6.19 12.57
CA VAL A 205 -6.06 4.88 12.20
C VAL A 205 -4.79 5.06 11.36
N ILE A 206 -3.67 4.58 11.89
CA ILE A 206 -2.40 4.48 11.18
C ILE A 206 -2.38 3.26 10.25
N GLY A 207 -1.56 3.34 9.21
CA GLY A 207 -1.51 2.34 8.16
C GLY A 207 -2.49 2.64 7.02
N TYR A 208 -2.41 1.79 6.00
CA TYR A 208 -3.00 2.04 4.69
C TYR A 208 -4.36 1.38 4.49
N SER A 209 -4.68 0.35 5.30
CA SER A 209 -5.92 -0.41 5.12
C SER A 209 -7.19 0.32 5.60
N TYR A 210 -7.06 1.40 6.38
CA TYR A 210 -8.20 2.12 6.99
C TYR A 210 -7.91 3.63 7.11
N THR A 211 -7.06 4.19 6.24
CA THR A 211 -6.60 5.58 6.34
C THR A 211 -7.80 6.54 6.43
N GLY A 212 -7.70 7.52 7.34
CA GLY A 212 -8.74 8.51 7.57
C GLY A 212 -9.95 8.01 8.38
N THR A 213 -9.95 6.76 8.85
CA THR A 213 -10.83 6.34 9.95
C THR A 213 -10.37 7.01 11.25
N SER A 214 -11.29 7.58 12.02
CA SER A 214 -10.98 8.23 13.29
C SER A 214 -12.03 8.02 14.37
N MET A 215 -11.59 8.21 15.61
CA MET A 215 -12.40 8.21 16.83
C MET A 215 -12.17 9.52 17.58
N VAL A 216 -13.26 10.21 17.92
CA VAL A 216 -13.26 11.53 18.56
C VAL A 216 -14.10 11.45 19.83
N LEU A 217 -13.50 11.76 20.99
CA LEU A 217 -14.22 11.91 22.25
C LEU A 217 -14.73 13.35 22.41
N ASP A 218 -15.74 13.54 23.24
CA ASP A 218 -16.17 14.89 23.62
C ASP A 218 -15.07 15.72 24.29
N GLU A 219 -15.29 17.04 24.40
CA GLU A 219 -14.36 17.99 25.02
C GLU A 219 -14.04 17.64 26.49
N ASN A 220 -14.92 16.90 27.16
CA ASN A 220 -14.73 16.39 28.53
C ASN A 220 -13.95 15.07 28.59
N GLY A 221 -13.62 14.46 27.44
CA GLY A 221 -12.68 13.35 27.28
C GLY A 221 -13.18 11.96 27.65
N ALA A 222 -14.49 11.76 27.89
CA ALA A 222 -15.01 10.44 28.30
C ALA A 222 -16.52 10.22 28.19
N GLY A 223 -17.35 11.27 28.04
CA GLY A 223 -18.82 11.10 28.14
C GLY A 223 -19.42 10.40 26.92
N THR A 224 -18.88 10.72 25.74
CA THR A 224 -19.35 10.27 24.45
C THR A 224 -18.21 10.07 23.45
N LEU A 225 -18.47 9.24 22.45
CA LEU A 225 -17.55 8.84 21.39
C LEU A 225 -18.24 8.95 20.02
N THR A 226 -17.63 9.68 19.09
CA THR A 226 -18.01 9.71 17.67
C THR A 226 -16.97 8.95 16.86
N ILE A 227 -17.42 8.16 15.88
CA ILE A 227 -16.53 7.45 14.95
C ILE A 227 -16.83 7.89 13.53
N HIS A 228 -15.79 8.30 12.83
CA HIS A 228 -15.81 8.53 11.40
C HIS A 228 -15.15 7.33 10.73
N PHE A 229 -15.95 6.36 10.32
CA PHE A 229 -15.43 5.17 9.65
C PHE A 229 -15.30 5.43 8.15
N LYS A 230 -14.06 5.46 7.65
CA LYS A 230 -13.77 5.56 6.22
C LYS A 230 -13.52 4.19 5.65
N LYS A 231 -14.60 3.43 5.49
CA LYS A 231 -14.61 2.05 4.98
C LYS A 231 -13.75 1.82 3.74
N ASN A 232 -13.73 2.81 2.83
CA ASN A 232 -13.26 2.61 1.47
C ASN A 232 -11.92 3.29 1.16
N GLU A 233 -11.38 4.18 2.02
CA GLU A 233 -10.03 4.77 1.86
C GLU A 233 -8.92 3.76 2.23
N ILE A 234 -9.13 2.52 1.82
CA ILE A 234 -8.14 1.45 1.81
C ILE A 234 -7.24 1.76 0.62
N THR A 235 -5.99 2.17 0.89
CA THR A 235 -5.03 2.35 -0.19
C THR A 235 -4.62 0.96 -0.69
N LYS A 236 -5.01 0.59 -1.90
CA LYS A 236 -4.73 -0.73 -2.49
C LYS A 236 -4.00 -0.58 -3.81
N ILE A 237 -2.70 -0.84 -3.79
CA ILE A 237 -1.90 -0.94 -5.01
C ILE A 237 -1.73 -2.42 -5.36
N ASP A 238 -2.25 -2.81 -6.51
CA ASP A 238 -2.14 -4.17 -7.06
C ASP A 238 -1.11 -4.22 -8.20
N PRO A 239 -0.43 -5.36 -8.43
CA PRO A 239 0.41 -5.54 -9.60
C PRO A 239 -0.43 -5.70 -10.88
N VAL A 240 -0.04 -5.02 -11.95
CA VAL A 240 -0.54 -5.27 -13.31
C VAL A 240 0.30 -6.36 -13.95
N ILE A 241 -0.34 -7.45 -14.38
CA ILE A 241 0.31 -8.62 -14.94
C ILE A 241 0.02 -8.74 -16.45
N GLN A 242 1.07 -8.93 -17.24
CA GLN A 242 0.98 -9.25 -18.67
C GLN A 242 1.98 -10.37 -18.98
N ASP A 243 1.54 -11.42 -19.68
CA ASP A 243 2.34 -12.60 -20.05
C ASP A 243 3.13 -13.21 -18.87
N GLY A 244 2.50 -13.25 -17.68
CA GLY A 244 3.08 -13.78 -16.44
C GLY A 244 4.12 -12.89 -15.77
N LYS A 245 4.31 -11.65 -16.24
CA LYS A 245 5.25 -10.66 -15.68
C LYS A 245 4.51 -9.48 -15.08
N VAL A 246 5.04 -8.93 -13.98
CA VAL A 246 4.64 -7.61 -13.49
C VAL A 246 5.10 -6.56 -14.51
N THR A 247 4.18 -5.74 -15.02
CA THR A 247 4.48 -4.65 -15.97
C THR A 247 4.06 -3.27 -15.45
N GLY A 248 3.24 -3.22 -14.40
CA GLY A 248 2.67 -1.99 -13.86
C GLY A 248 2.24 -2.13 -12.40
N ALA A 249 1.91 -0.99 -11.82
CA ALA A 249 1.10 -0.89 -10.61
C ALA A 249 -0.29 -0.35 -11.02
N GLN A 250 -1.35 -0.87 -10.43
CA GLN A 250 -2.70 -0.32 -10.56
C GLN A 250 -3.15 0.19 -9.20
N ASP A 251 -3.58 1.46 -9.16
CA ASP A 251 -4.25 2.01 -8.00
C ASP A 251 -5.71 1.51 -7.99
N ASN A 252 -5.97 0.51 -7.16
CA ASN A 252 -7.28 -0.02 -6.83
C ASN A 252 -7.77 0.53 -5.47
N SER A 253 -7.18 1.62 -4.98
CA SER A 253 -7.72 2.34 -3.83
C SER A 253 -9.09 2.86 -4.18
N HIS A 254 -10.04 2.64 -3.27
CA HIS A 254 -11.37 3.21 -3.42
C HIS A 254 -11.42 4.54 -2.66
N SER A 255 -12.35 5.41 -3.02
CA SER A 255 -12.80 6.48 -2.15
C SER A 255 -14.30 6.34 -2.00
N GLY A 256 -14.78 6.39 -0.76
CA GLY A 256 -16.19 6.21 -0.43
C GLY A 256 -16.65 7.25 0.57
N GLY A 257 -17.97 7.33 0.76
CA GLY A 257 -18.53 8.21 1.77
C GLY A 257 -18.01 7.87 3.17
N VAL A 258 -17.75 8.90 3.96
CA VAL A 258 -17.48 8.76 5.40
C VAL A 258 -18.75 8.25 6.07
N ILE A 259 -18.66 7.12 6.76
CA ILE A 259 -19.75 6.64 7.61
C ILE A 259 -19.53 7.25 8.99
N THR A 260 -20.20 8.38 9.26
CA THR A 260 -20.28 8.93 10.61
C THR A 260 -21.31 8.13 11.39
N LEU A 261 -20.87 7.49 12.46
CA LEU A 261 -21.72 6.78 13.42
C LEU A 261 -22.53 7.77 14.27
N PRO A 262 -23.64 7.33 14.90
CA PRO A 262 -24.27 8.13 15.93
C PRO A 262 -23.32 8.26 17.13
N VAL A 263 -23.54 9.29 17.94
CA VAL A 263 -22.82 9.47 19.19
C VAL A 263 -23.05 8.25 20.08
N LEU A 264 -21.97 7.61 20.50
CA LEU A 264 -21.98 6.46 21.39
C LEU A 264 -21.71 6.92 22.82
N SER A 265 -22.33 6.26 23.80
CA SER A 265 -22.05 6.45 25.23
C SER A 265 -21.52 5.15 25.84
N LYS A 266 -20.66 5.26 26.84
CA LYS A 266 -20.15 4.10 27.58
C LYS A 266 -21.25 3.48 28.43
N LYS A 267 -21.24 2.14 28.53
CA LYS A 267 -22.21 1.34 29.30
C LYS A 267 -21.75 1.06 30.73
#